data_AF-X1S3D0-F1
#
_entry.id   AF-X1S3D0-F1
#
_cell.length_a   1.000
_cell.length_b   1.000
_cell.length_c   1.000
_cell.angle_alpha   90.00
_cell.angle_beta   90.00
_cell.angle_gamma   90.00
#
_symmetry.space_group_name_H-M   'P 1'
#
loop_
_entity.id
_entity.type
_entity.pdbx_description
1 polymer ?
#
loop_
_entity_poly.entity_id
_entity_poly.type
_entity_poly.pdbx_seq_one_letter_code
_entity_poly.pdbx_strand_id
1 'polypeptide(L)'
;AITLERLAENMKALKGEEMTGTDAEACAYLMSASLTAPMDHDWTNIYLYVAGKVCRQHKQAEVPEDILVESLDADQMRDLARLKAWICKRRTDARLESDRAERRQRKEEEAQRKKAEQPALFDF
;
A
#
# COMPACT_ATOMS: atom_id res chain seq x y z
N ALA A 1 -0.11 13.09 -1.79
CA ALA A 1 0.83 12.19 -2.49
C ALA A 1 0.21 10.82 -2.80
N ILE A 2 0.08 9.91 -1.82
CA ILE A 2 -0.29 8.49 -2.03
C ILE A 2 -1.58 8.29 -2.86
N THR A 3 -2.67 8.96 -2.51
CA THR A 3 -3.96 8.78 -3.21
C THR A 3 -3.89 9.20 -4.67
N LEU A 4 -3.19 10.28 -4.98
CA LEU A 4 -3.01 10.80 -6.34
C LEU A 4 -2.11 9.88 -7.18
N GLU A 5 -1.01 9.39 -6.61
CA GLU A 5 -0.13 8.46 -7.33
C GLU A 5 -0.81 7.11 -7.59
N ARG A 6 -1.59 6.60 -6.62
CA ARG A 6 -2.41 5.39 -6.84
C ARG A 6 -3.42 5.58 -7.98
N LEU A 7 -4.03 6.77 -8.07
CA LEU A 7 -4.93 7.07 -9.18
C LEU A 7 -4.18 7.03 -10.52
N ALA A 8 -2.98 7.62 -10.59
CA ALA A 8 -2.15 7.58 -11.79
C ALA A 8 -1.75 6.14 -12.17
N GLU A 9 -1.36 5.30 -11.20
CA GLU A 9 -1.07 3.88 -11.42
C GLU A 9 -2.31 3.10 -11.91
N ASN A 10 -3.49 3.38 -11.36
CA ASN A 10 -4.73 2.78 -11.86
C ASN A 10 -5.01 3.18 -13.32
N MET A 11 -4.72 4.42 -13.71
CA MET A 11 -4.86 4.85 -15.11
C MET A 11 -3.89 4.13 -16.06
N LYS A 12 -2.67 3.81 -15.60
CA LYS A 12 -1.72 2.98 -16.37
C LYS A 12 -2.22 1.54 -16.50
N ALA A 13 -2.74 0.98 -15.41
CA ALA A 13 -3.34 -0.36 -15.41
C ALA A 13 -4.51 -0.47 -16.41
N LEU A 14 -5.35 0.57 -16.52
CA LEU A 14 -6.42 0.63 -17.52
C LEU A 14 -5.90 0.62 -18.97
N LYS A 15 -4.66 1.05 -19.21
CA LYS A 15 -3.99 1.00 -20.51
C LYS A 15 -3.25 -0.33 -20.77
N GLY A 16 -3.33 -1.28 -19.83
CA GLY A 16 -2.69 -2.59 -19.94
C GLY A 16 -1.26 -2.65 -19.41
N GLU A 17 -0.76 -1.59 -18.75
CA GLU A 17 0.54 -1.60 -18.09
C GLU A 17 0.47 -2.33 -16.74
N GLU A 18 1.59 -2.94 -16.33
CA GLU A 18 1.67 -3.62 -15.04
C GLU A 18 1.64 -2.62 -13.88
N MET A 19 0.67 -2.79 -12.97
CA MET A 19 0.51 -1.92 -11.81
C MET A 19 1.53 -2.26 -10.72
N THR A 20 2.28 -1.25 -10.25
CA THR A 20 3.25 -1.41 -9.15
C THR A 20 2.89 -0.53 -7.94
N GLY A 21 3.66 -0.66 -6.86
CA GLY A 21 3.56 0.24 -5.71
C GLY A 21 4.18 1.60 -6.01
N THR A 22 3.68 2.66 -5.39
CA THR A 22 4.12 4.03 -5.69
C THR A 22 5.31 4.49 -4.84
N ASP A 23 6.01 5.52 -5.28
CA ASP A 23 7.09 6.14 -4.50
C ASP A 23 6.56 6.69 -3.17
N ALA A 24 5.41 7.36 -3.15
CA ALA A 24 4.82 7.83 -1.91
C ALA A 24 4.44 6.70 -0.93
N GLU A 25 4.02 5.53 -1.43
CA GLU A 25 3.75 4.37 -0.57
C GLU A 25 5.04 3.81 0.04
N ALA A 26 6.08 3.64 -0.77
CA ALA A 26 7.39 3.18 -0.31
C ALA A 26 7.99 4.15 0.71
N CYS A 27 7.91 5.46 0.46
CA CYS A 27 8.35 6.50 1.40
C CYS A 27 7.64 6.40 2.75
N ALA A 28 6.31 6.30 2.74
CA ALA A 28 5.52 6.22 3.98
C ALA A 28 5.80 4.93 4.77
N TYR A 29 5.97 3.81 4.07
CA TYR A 29 6.34 2.54 4.68
C TYR A 29 7.71 2.61 5.35
N LEU A 30 8.73 3.07 4.62
CA LEU A 30 10.11 3.17 5.13
C LEU A 30 10.22 4.16 6.29
N MET A 31 9.51 5.30 6.22
CA MET A 31 9.43 6.23 7.35
C MET A 31 8.84 5.56 8.61
N SER A 32 7.81 4.73 8.44
CA SER A 32 7.23 4.00 9.58
C SER A 32 8.17 2.91 10.09
N ALA A 33 8.91 2.24 9.20
CA ALA A 33 9.85 1.19 9.54
C ALA A 33 11.07 1.72 10.32
N SER A 34 11.63 2.87 9.95
CA SER A 34 12.76 3.48 10.70
C SER A 34 12.43 3.84 12.14
N LEU A 35 11.15 4.11 12.44
CA LEU A 35 10.72 4.37 13.82
C LEU A 35 10.75 3.13 14.70
N THR A 36 10.78 1.93 14.11
CA THR A 36 10.80 0.66 14.85
C THR A 36 12.21 0.13 15.06
N ALA A 37 13.09 0.31 14.08
CA ALA A 37 14.50 -0.10 14.14
C ALA A 37 15.33 0.74 13.17
N PRO A 38 16.64 0.93 13.44
CA PRO A 38 17.52 1.58 12.48
C PRO A 38 17.58 0.76 11.18
N MET A 39 17.52 1.46 10.05
CA MET A 39 17.74 0.87 8.74
C MET A 39 19.25 0.74 8.46
N ASP A 40 19.63 -0.24 7.66
CA ASP A 40 20.98 -0.29 7.11
C ASP A 40 21.21 0.83 6.08
N HIS A 41 22.44 0.92 5.59
CA HIS A 41 22.84 1.96 4.63
C HIS A 41 22.03 1.91 3.33
N ASP A 42 21.74 0.72 2.80
CA ASP A 42 21.07 0.58 1.50
C ASP A 42 19.60 0.98 1.60
N TRP A 43 18.89 0.52 2.63
CA TRP A 43 17.52 0.94 2.88
C TRP A 43 17.42 2.43 3.24
N THR A 44 18.43 2.98 3.92
CA THR A 44 18.52 4.42 4.20
C THR A 44 18.64 5.21 2.89
N ASN A 45 19.51 4.80 1.97
CA ASN A 45 19.64 5.46 0.67
C ASN A 45 18.37 5.33 -0.17
N ILE A 46 17.75 4.16 -0.19
CA ILE A 46 16.45 3.95 -0.84
C ILE A 46 15.40 4.90 -0.27
N TYR A 47 15.33 5.04 1.06
CA TYR A 47 14.40 5.96 1.71
C TYR A 47 14.65 7.41 1.30
N LEU A 48 15.90 7.90 1.39
CA LEU A 48 16.26 9.28 1.05
C LEU A 48 16.00 9.59 -0.43
N TYR A 49 16.31 8.64 -1.32
CA TYR A 49 16.02 8.75 -2.75
C TYR A 49 14.52 8.91 -3.04
N VAL A 50 13.70 8.03 -2.47
CA VAL A 50 12.24 8.06 -2.69
C VAL A 50 11.61 9.27 -2.01
N ALA A 51 12.03 9.62 -0.80
CA ALA A 51 11.57 10.81 -0.09
C ALA A 51 11.88 12.09 -0.88
N GLY A 52 13.11 12.22 -1.41
CA GLY A 52 13.49 13.34 -2.27
C GLY A 52 12.64 13.44 -3.54
N LYS A 53 12.35 12.31 -4.19
CA LYS A 53 11.43 12.28 -5.34
C LYS A 53 10.02 12.75 -4.97
N VAL A 54 9.46 12.24 -3.88
CA VAL A 54 8.10 12.61 -3.42
C VAL A 54 8.03 14.08 -3.05
N CYS A 55 9.02 14.60 -2.31
CA CYS A 55 9.11 16.01 -1.95
C CYS A 55 9.16 16.93 -3.19
N ARG A 56 10.00 16.60 -4.18
CA ARG A 56 10.10 17.33 -5.45
C ARG A 56 8.81 17.27 -6.25
N GLN A 57 8.22 16.07 -6.39
CA GLN A 57 7.01 15.85 -7.18
C GLN A 57 5.79 16.59 -6.63
N HIS A 58 5.65 16.67 -5.29
CA HIS A 58 4.50 17.32 -4.64
C HIS A 58 4.82 18.74 -4.13
N LYS A 59 5.98 19.30 -4.49
CA LYS A 59 6.43 20.65 -4.09
C LYS A 59 6.32 20.92 -2.58
N GLN A 60 6.62 19.91 -1.76
CA GLN A 60 6.37 19.96 -0.31
C GLN A 60 7.55 20.54 0.47
N ALA A 61 8.78 20.28 0.04
CA ALA A 61 10.00 20.79 0.66
C ALA A 61 11.20 20.58 -0.26
N GLU A 62 12.24 21.39 -0.08
CA GLU A 62 13.57 21.11 -0.61
C GLU A 62 14.30 20.16 0.35
N VAL A 63 14.90 19.10 -0.21
CA VAL A 63 15.73 18.19 0.56
C VAL A 63 17.13 18.79 0.67
N PRO A 64 17.69 18.94 1.88
CA PRO A 64 19.05 19.42 2.07
C PRO A 64 20.10 18.63 1.25
N GLU A 65 21.09 19.34 0.70
CA GLU A 65 22.08 18.76 -0.21
C GLU A 65 22.93 17.66 0.46
N ASP A 66 23.17 17.75 1.77
CA ASP A 66 23.98 16.83 2.54
C ASP A 66 23.37 15.43 2.73
N ILE A 67 22.05 15.32 2.61
CA ILE A 67 21.31 14.05 2.70
C ILE A 67 20.63 13.65 1.39
N LEU A 68 20.89 14.40 0.32
CA LEU A 68 20.28 14.16 -0.97
C LEU A 68 20.91 12.93 -1.65
N VAL A 69 20.07 11.95 -1.96
CA VAL A 69 20.44 10.78 -2.77
C VAL A 69 19.78 10.92 -4.14
N GLU A 70 20.58 11.16 -5.18
CA GLU A 70 20.06 11.39 -6.55
C GLU A 70 19.95 10.13 -7.40
N SER A 71 20.71 9.11 -7.08
CA SER A 71 20.74 7.83 -7.79
C SER A 71 20.88 6.67 -6.83
N LEU A 72 20.38 5.52 -7.25
CA LEU A 72 20.54 4.24 -6.58
C LEU A 72 21.31 3.31 -7.50
N ASP A 73 22.10 2.41 -6.93
CA ASP A 73 22.73 1.34 -7.70
C ASP A 73 21.71 0.28 -8.15
N ALA A 74 22.17 -0.70 -8.93
CA ALA A 74 21.30 -1.73 -9.49
C ALA A 74 20.66 -2.64 -8.43
N ASP A 75 21.35 -2.89 -7.32
CA ASP A 75 20.88 -3.74 -6.24
C ASP A 75 19.82 -3.01 -5.41
N GLN A 76 20.09 -1.76 -5.03
CA GLN A 76 19.15 -0.87 -4.35
C GLN A 76 17.89 -0.62 -5.19
N MET A 77 18.04 -0.43 -6.52
CA MET A 77 16.91 -0.31 -7.44
C MET A 77 16.05 -1.58 -7.49
N ARG A 78 16.70 -2.76 -7.47
CA ARG A 78 16.00 -4.05 -7.44
C ARG A 78 15.24 -4.25 -6.12
N ASP A 79 15.83 -3.87 -4.99
CA ASP A 79 15.18 -3.96 -3.68
C ASP A 79 14.01 -2.98 -3.55
N LEU A 80 14.15 -1.76 -4.07
CA LEU A 80 13.05 -0.80 -4.17
C LEU A 80 11.90 -1.35 -5.04
N ALA A 81 12.22 -1.93 -6.20
CA ALA A 81 11.21 -2.54 -7.07
C ALA A 81 10.47 -3.69 -6.37
N ARG A 82 11.21 -4.55 -5.65
CA ARG A 82 10.65 -5.64 -4.85
C ARG A 82 9.74 -5.12 -3.73
N LEU A 83 10.15 -4.07 -3.03
CA LEU A 83 9.34 -3.43 -1.98
C LEU A 83 8.03 -2.89 -2.57
N LYS A 84 8.09 -2.15 -3.67
CA LYS A 84 6.90 -1.62 -4.35
C LYS A 84 5.95 -2.72 -4.81
N ALA A 85 6.47 -3.78 -5.41
CA ALA A 85 5.67 -4.94 -5.81
C ALA A 85 4.99 -5.60 -4.60
N TRP A 86 5.71 -5.76 -3.50
CA TRP A 86 5.16 -6.31 -2.26
C TRP A 86 4.05 -5.43 -1.67
N ILE A 87 4.23 -4.11 -1.61
CA ILE A 87 3.20 -3.16 -1.15
C ILE A 87 1.95 -3.24 -2.02
N CYS A 88 2.12 -3.26 -3.35
CA CYS A 88 1.02 -3.38 -4.31
C CYS A 88 0.22 -4.67 -4.10
N LYS A 89 0.92 -5.80 -3.94
CA LYS A 89 0.30 -7.10 -3.65
C LYS A 89 -0.45 -7.06 -2.32
N ARG A 90 0.19 -6.57 -1.25
CA ARG A 90 -0.41 -6.48 0.09
C ARG A 90 -1.70 -5.66 0.10
N ARG A 91 -1.74 -4.56 -0.66
CA ARG A 91 -2.94 -3.73 -0.85
C ARG A 91 -4.06 -4.49 -1.56
N THR A 92 -3.73 -5.24 -2.60
CA THR A 92 -4.71 -6.06 -3.35
C THR A 92 -5.27 -7.17 -2.47
N ASP A 93 -4.41 -7.87 -1.73
CA ASP A 93 -4.81 -8.93 -0.82
C ASP A 93 -5.74 -8.40 0.28
N ALA A 94 -5.39 -7.27 0.91
CA ALA A 94 -6.22 -6.66 1.95
C ALA A 94 -7.62 -6.27 1.44
N ARG A 95 -7.75 -5.80 0.21
CA ARG A 95 -9.05 -5.51 -0.41
C ARG A 95 -9.87 -6.79 -0.61
N LEU A 96 -9.25 -7.83 -1.18
CA LEU A 96 -9.93 -9.12 -1.39
C LEU A 96 -10.37 -9.76 -0.07
N GLU A 97 -9.56 -9.65 0.98
CA GLU A 97 -9.91 -10.14 2.31
C GLU A 97 -11.08 -9.37 2.93
N SER A 98 -11.07 -8.03 2.81
CA SER A 98 -12.18 -7.17 3.27
C SER A 98 -13.49 -7.54 2.56
N ASP A 99 -13.49 -7.66 1.24
CA ASP A 99 -14.68 -8.05 0.46
C ASP A 99 -15.21 -9.43 0.88
N ARG A 100 -14.31 -10.38 1.16
CA ARG A 100 -14.67 -11.72 1.63
C ARG A 100 -15.22 -11.69 3.06
N ALA A 101 -14.71 -10.81 3.92
CA ALA A 101 -15.20 -10.65 5.28
C ALA A 101 -16.60 -10.03 5.30
N GLU A 102 -16.81 -8.97 4.51
CA GLU A 102 -18.12 -8.31 4.38
C GLU A 102 -19.19 -9.27 3.86
N ARG A 103 -18.88 -10.08 2.83
CA ARG A 103 -19.81 -11.12 2.34
C ARG A 103 -20.15 -12.18 3.38
N ARG A 104 -19.22 -12.51 4.28
CA ARG A 104 -19.46 -13.46 5.38
C ARG A 104 -20.38 -12.85 6.43
N GLN A 105 -20.08 -11.62 6.87
CA GLN A 105 -20.92 -10.87 7.80
C GLN A 105 -22.35 -10.73 7.29
N ARG A 106 -22.54 -10.34 6.02
CA ARG A 106 -23.87 -10.22 5.43
C ARG A 106 -24.65 -11.55 5.43
N LYS A 107 -24.00 -12.68 5.14
CA LYS A 107 -24.63 -14.01 5.20
C LYS A 107 -25.01 -14.39 6.62
N GLU A 108 -24.17 -14.07 7.59
CA GLU A 108 -24.43 -14.31 9.02
C GLU A 108 -25.61 -13.46 9.52
N GLU A 109 -25.65 -12.18 9.17
CA GLU A 109 -26.77 -11.28 9.48
C GLU A 109 -28.08 -11.75 8.84
N GLU A 110 -28.07 -12.13 7.55
CA GLU A 110 -29.25 -12.68 6.87
C GLU A 110 -29.72 -14.00 7.51
N ALA A 111 -28.81 -14.87 7.93
CA ALA A 111 -29.14 -16.12 8.62
C ALA A 111 -29.72 -15.85 10.02
N GLN A 112 -29.18 -14.88 10.76
CA GLN A 112 -29.73 -14.46 12.05
C GLN A 112 -31.11 -13.84 11.90
N ARG A 113 -31.34 -12.98 10.90
CA ARG A 113 -32.66 -12.44 10.58
C ARG A 113 -33.67 -13.54 10.27
N LYS A 114 -33.32 -14.49 9.40
CA LYS A 114 -34.20 -15.64 9.09
C LYS A 114 -34.52 -16.50 10.31
N LYS A 115 -33.56 -16.72 11.22
CA LYS A 115 -33.80 -17.43 12.48
C LYS A 115 -34.71 -16.65 13.43
N ALA A 116 -34.59 -15.32 13.48
CA ALA A 116 -35.44 -14.47 14.31
C ALA A 116 -36.85 -14.32 13.73
N GLU A 117 -36.99 -14.33 12.40
CA GLU A 117 -38.26 -14.22 11.68
C GLU A 117 -39.03 -15.54 11.60
N GLN A 118 -38.39 -16.70 11.77
CA GLN A 118 -39.08 -17.97 12.02
C GLN A 118 -39.47 -18.03 13.51
N PRO A 119 -40.75 -17.81 13.89
CA PRO A 119 -41.19 -18.24 15.21
C PRO A 119 -41.05 -19.77 15.27
N ALA A 120 -40.96 -20.35 16.46
CA ALA A 120 -41.06 -21.80 16.66
C ALA A 120 -42.41 -22.29 16.10
N LEU A 121 -42.46 -22.59 14.79
CA LEU A 121 -43.71 -22.89 14.09
C LEU A 121 -44.15 -24.35 14.29
N PHE A 122 -43.36 -25.11 15.06
CA PHE A 122 -43.61 -26.51 15.37
C PHE A 122 -43.00 -26.87 16.74
N ASP A 123 -43.66 -26.44 17.82
CA ASP A 123 -43.65 -27.21 19.06
C ASP A 123 -44.87 -28.14 18.99
N PHE A 124 -44.64 -29.42 18.69
CA PHE A 124 -45.65 -30.50 18.67
C PHE A 124 -45.56 -31.33 19.95
#